data_AF-A0A2E8TNX6-F1
#
_entry.id   AF-A0A2E8TNX6-F1
#
_cell.length_a   1.000
_cell.length_b   1.000
_cell.length_c   1.000
_cell.angle_alpha   90.00
_cell.angle_beta   90.00
_cell.angle_gamma   90.00
#
_symmetry.space_group_name_H-M   'P 1'
#
loop_
_entity.id
_entity.type
_entity.pdbx_description
1 polymer ?
#
loop_
_entity_poly.entity_id
_entity_poly.type
_entity_poly.pdbx_seq_one_letter_code
_entity_poly.pdbx_strand_id
1 'polypeptide(L)'
;MFCMLSCFNLKEDENIDEFRACLDLFSLKLIKDELLESTTPITKRFHHPVMDTDKSNFEYFFIMKFKNEDQMERSVKYIFEESEPGLTLHQNVWKKIEQYNFICWQDI
;
A
#
# COMPACT_ATOMS: atom_id res chain seq x y z
N MET A 1 6.22 -11.80 -11.16
CA MET A 1 6.08 -10.56 -10.37
C MET A 1 5.10 -10.85 -9.25
N PHE A 2 5.39 -10.44 -8.03
CA PHE A 2 4.45 -10.52 -6.92
C PHE A 2 3.78 -9.16 -6.75
N CYS A 3 2.48 -9.16 -6.50
CA CYS A 3 1.67 -7.97 -6.39
C CYS A 3 0.87 -8.02 -5.10
N MET A 4 0.70 -6.87 -4.47
CA MET A 4 -0.17 -6.67 -3.31
C MET A 4 -1.14 -5.54 -3.63
N LEU A 5 -2.43 -5.84 -3.73
CA LEU A 5 -3.50 -4.85 -3.76
C LEU A 5 -3.77 -4.41 -2.33
N SER A 6 -3.68 -3.10 -2.11
CA SER A 6 -4.02 -2.43 -0.86
C SER A 6 -5.37 -1.76 -1.01
N CYS A 7 -6.41 -2.34 -0.40
CA CYS A 7 -7.73 -1.71 -0.28
C CYS A 7 -7.80 -1.01 1.08
N PHE A 8 -8.20 0.26 1.13
CA PHE A 8 -8.21 0.99 2.39
C PHE A 8 -9.22 2.14 2.44
N ASN A 9 -9.57 2.52 3.68
CA ASN A 9 -10.27 3.74 4.02
C ASN A 9 -9.39 4.59 4.92
N LEU A 10 -9.40 5.90 4.69
CA LEU A 10 -8.76 6.87 5.57
C LEU A 10 -9.66 7.15 6.78
N LYS A 11 -9.04 7.61 7.87
CA LYS A 11 -9.78 8.22 8.99
C LYS A 11 -10.50 9.48 8.54
N GLU A 12 -11.57 9.86 9.23
CA GLU A 12 -12.46 10.96 8.82
C GLU A 12 -11.73 12.30 8.61
N ASP A 13 -10.71 12.59 9.43
CA ASP A 13 -9.93 13.83 9.38
C ASP A 13 -8.68 13.78 8.47
N GLU A 14 -8.45 12.66 7.79
CA GLU A 14 -7.23 12.45 6.99
C GLU A 14 -7.46 12.81 5.51
N ASN A 15 -6.49 13.52 4.93
CA ASN A 15 -6.54 13.97 3.55
C ASN A 15 -5.83 12.96 2.61
N ILE A 16 -6.49 12.61 1.49
CA ILE A 16 -5.94 11.69 0.49
C ILE A 16 -4.65 12.19 -0.18
N ASP A 17 -4.48 13.50 -0.37
CA ASP A 17 -3.28 14.08 -0.94
C ASP A 17 -2.10 14.04 0.04
N GLU A 18 -2.37 14.23 1.34
CA GLU A 18 -1.36 14.05 2.39
C GLU A 18 -0.95 12.58 2.50
N PHE A 19 -1.93 11.67 2.49
CA PHE A 19 -1.67 10.23 2.45
C PHE A 19 -0.84 9.84 1.22
N ARG A 20 -1.15 10.39 0.05
CA ARG A 20 -0.38 10.17 -1.18
C ARG A 20 1.07 10.61 -1.01
N ALA A 21 1.31 11.81 -0.47
CA ALA A 21 2.66 12.30 -0.24
C ALA A 21 3.45 11.39 0.73
N CYS A 22 2.81 10.92 1.80
CA CYS A 22 3.43 9.95 2.72
C CYS A 22 3.74 8.61 2.02
N LEU A 23 2.81 8.09 1.23
CA LEU A 23 2.98 6.85 0.48
C LEU A 23 4.10 6.96 -0.56
N ASP A 24 4.21 8.08 -1.26
CA ASP A 24 5.25 8.33 -2.25
C ASP A 24 6.64 8.32 -1.60
N LEU A 25 6.79 9.02 -0.46
CA LEU A 25 8.04 9.03 0.29
C LEU A 25 8.43 7.64 0.80
N PHE A 26 7.46 6.89 1.32
CA PHE A 26 7.66 5.51 1.76
C PHE A 26 8.06 4.60 0.60
N SER A 27 7.34 4.67 -0.52
CA SER A 27 7.59 3.88 -1.72
C SER A 27 8.97 4.17 -2.30
N LEU A 28 9.36 5.45 -2.41
CA LEU A 28 10.68 5.85 -2.89
C LEU A 28 11.80 5.29 -2.01
N LYS A 29 11.61 5.26 -0.68
CA LYS A 29 12.56 4.65 0.24
C LYS A 29 12.69 3.14 0.00
N LEU A 30 11.58 2.41 -0.07
CA LEU A 30 11.61 0.97 -0.31
C LEU A 30 12.22 0.62 -1.67
N ILE A 31 11.92 1.39 -2.72
CA ILE A 31 12.51 1.20 -4.04
C ILE A 31 14.02 1.44 -3.99
N LYS A 32 14.48 2.51 -3.34
CA LYS A 32 15.91 2.83 -3.19
C LYS A 32 16.68 1.72 -2.47
N ASP A 33 16.05 1.07 -1.50
CA ASP A 33 16.65 -0.01 -0.72
C ASP A 33 16.48 -1.40 -1.38
N GLU A 34 15.96 -1.44 -2.62
CA GLU A 34 15.66 -2.67 -3.35
C GLU A 34 14.65 -3.59 -2.64
N LEU A 35 13.78 -3.03 -1.80
CA LEU A 35 12.71 -3.73 -1.08
C LEU A 35 11.37 -3.69 -1.83
N LEU A 36 11.23 -2.85 -2.84
CA LEU A 36 10.04 -2.72 -3.66
C LEU A 36 10.42 -2.47 -5.12
N GLU A 37 9.66 -3.00 -6.07
CA GLU A 37 9.85 -2.69 -7.49
C GLU A 37 9.14 -1.39 -7.87
N SER A 38 7.86 -1.28 -7.55
CA SER A 38 7.07 -0.09 -7.87
C SER A 38 5.76 -0.04 -7.08
N THR A 39 5.14 1.13 -7.08
CA THR A 39 3.76 1.36 -6.66
C THR A 39 2.93 1.95 -7.79
N THR A 40 1.65 1.61 -7.86
CA THR A 40 0.70 2.32 -8.72
C THR A 40 0.20 3.60 -8.04
N PRO A 41 -0.29 4.58 -8.80
CA PRO A 41 -1.03 5.69 -8.22
C PRO A 41 -2.19 5.20 -7.36
N ILE A 42 -2.52 5.97 -6.32
CA ILE A 42 -3.75 5.75 -5.54
C ILE A 42 -4.95 6.05 -6.43
N THR A 43 -5.90 5.11 -6.48
CA THR A 43 -7.16 5.23 -7.19
C THR A 43 -8.33 5.27 -6.20
N LYS A 44 -9.44 5.88 -6.63
CA LYS A 44 -10.69 5.91 -5.88
C LYS A 44 -11.68 4.92 -6.50
N ARG A 45 -12.42 4.20 -5.67
CA ARG A 45 -13.49 3.29 -6.08
C ARG A 45 -14.58 4.03 -6.82
N PHE A 46 -15.10 3.37 -7.86
CA PHE A 46 -16.34 3.75 -8.50
C PHE A 46 -17.37 2.65 -8.28
N HIS A 47 -18.35 2.92 -7.41
CA HIS A 47 -19.42 1.99 -7.04
C HIS A 47 -20.41 1.79 -8.19
N HIS A 48 -20.06 0.92 -9.13
CA HIS A 48 -20.94 0.62 -10.27
C HIS A 48 -21.93 -0.49 -9.93
N PRO A 49 -23.24 -0.30 -10.14
CA PRO A 49 -24.29 -1.23 -9.67
C PRO A 49 -24.20 -2.67 -10.22
N VAL A 50 -23.48 -2.88 -11.32
CA VAL A 50 -23.36 -4.22 -11.98
C VAL A 50 -21.93 -4.73 -11.99
N MET A 51 -20.96 -3.84 -12.11
CA MET A 51 -19.55 -4.22 -12.35
C MET A 51 -18.77 -4.25 -11.04
N ASP A 52 -19.27 -3.53 -10.03
CA ASP A 52 -18.72 -3.55 -8.70
C ASP A 52 -19.55 -4.47 -7.82
N THR A 53 -19.18 -5.75 -7.83
CA THR A 53 -19.87 -6.81 -7.07
C THR A 53 -19.32 -6.98 -5.67
N ASP A 54 -18.21 -6.33 -5.34
CA ASP A 54 -17.58 -6.45 -4.03
C ASP A 54 -18.41 -5.72 -2.97
N LYS A 55 -18.69 -6.39 -1.84
CA LYS A 55 -19.56 -5.85 -0.79
C LYS A 55 -18.81 -5.10 0.30
N SER A 56 -17.48 -5.03 0.23
CA SER A 56 -16.72 -4.19 1.15
C SER A 56 -17.00 -2.71 0.86
N ASN A 57 -16.64 -1.85 1.80
CA ASN A 57 -16.80 -0.40 1.70
C ASN A 57 -15.45 0.32 1.52
N PHE A 58 -14.42 -0.35 0.96
CA PHE A 58 -13.15 0.32 0.70
C PHE A 58 -13.29 1.36 -0.41
N GLU A 59 -12.78 2.56 -0.18
CA GLU A 59 -12.89 3.70 -1.09
C GLU A 59 -11.63 3.92 -1.92
N TYR A 60 -10.47 3.45 -1.45
CA TYR A 60 -9.18 3.70 -2.10
C TYR A 60 -8.38 2.43 -2.34
N PHE A 61 -7.59 2.46 -3.41
CA PHE A 61 -6.74 1.36 -3.81
C PHE A 61 -5.37 1.82 -4.30
N PHE A 62 -4.35 1.02 -4.06
CA PHE A 62 -3.10 1.05 -4.83
C PHE A 62 -2.49 -0.36 -4.85
N ILE A 63 -1.53 -0.59 -5.75
CA ILE A 63 -0.82 -1.86 -5.86
C ILE A 63 0.66 -1.63 -5.58
N MET A 64 1.23 -2.44 -4.69
CA MET A 64 2.68 -2.60 -4.56
C MET A 64 3.14 -3.81 -5.37
N LYS A 65 4.27 -3.68 -6.06
CA LYS A 65 4.86 -4.74 -6.88
C LYS A 65 6.26 -5.11 -6.38
N PHE A 66 6.56 -6.40 -6.39
CA PHE A 66 7.83 -6.99 -5.97
C PHE A 66 8.35 -7.93 -7.06
N LYS A 67 9.64 -7.82 -7.39
CA LYS A 67 10.29 -8.62 -8.43
C LYS A 67 10.12 -10.11 -8.19
N ASN A 68 10.32 -10.55 -6.96
CA ASN A 68 10.31 -11.94 -6.52
C ASN A 68 9.90 -12.06 -5.04
N GLU A 69 9.72 -13.30 -4.58
CA GLU A 69 9.34 -13.63 -3.20
C GLU A 69 10.39 -13.14 -2.19
N ASP A 70 11.68 -13.28 -2.48
CA ASP A 70 12.76 -12.81 -1.59
C ASP A 70 12.67 -11.29 -1.31
N GLN A 71 12.41 -10.48 -2.33
CA GLN A 71 12.24 -9.04 -2.16
C GLN A 71 11.03 -8.72 -1.26
N MET A 72 9.92 -9.44 -1.45
CA MET A 72 8.71 -9.28 -0.64
C MET A 72 8.98 -9.62 0.83
N GLU A 73 9.61 -10.75 1.12
CA GLU A 73 9.95 -11.19 2.48
C GLU A 73 10.92 -10.19 3.16
N ARG A 74 11.92 -9.70 2.44
CA ARG A 74 12.83 -8.66 2.95
C ARG A 74 12.09 -7.35 3.25
N SER A 75 11.13 -6.95 2.42
CA SER A 75 10.31 -5.76 2.65
C SER A 75 9.45 -5.89 3.91
N VAL A 76 8.83 -7.05 4.11
CA VAL A 76 8.05 -7.35 5.32
C VAL A 76 8.96 -7.27 6.53
N LYS A 77 10.11 -7.94 6.50
CA LYS A 77 11.08 -7.92 7.59
C LYS A 77 11.52 -6.49 7.94
N TYR A 78 11.85 -5.67 6.95
CA TYR A 78 12.25 -4.28 7.15
C TYR A 78 11.17 -3.45 7.88
N ILE A 79 9.91 -3.64 7.51
CA ILE A 79 8.77 -2.96 8.12
C ILE A 79 8.58 -3.36 9.59
N PHE A 80 8.72 -4.66 9.90
CA PHE A 80 8.55 -5.20 11.25
C PHE A 80 9.79 -5.07 12.15
N GLU A 81 10.97 -4.80 11.59
CA GLU A 81 12.21 -4.57 12.35
C GLU A 81 12.21 -3.25 13.12
N GLU A 82 11.20 -2.39 12.92
CA GLU A 82 11.05 -1.09 13.56
C GLU A 82 12.32 -0.21 13.47
N SER A 83 13.09 -0.38 12.40
CA SER A 83 14.34 0.36 12.19
C SER A 83 14.10 1.69 11.48
N GLU A 84 14.79 2.75 11.92
CA GLU A 84 14.69 4.07 11.29
C GLU A 84 15.49 4.12 9.96
N PRO A 85 15.01 4.85 8.93
CA PRO A 85 13.80 5.67 8.88
C PRO A 85 12.51 4.90 8.51
N GLY A 86 12.61 3.58 8.31
CA GLY A 86 11.52 2.73 7.82
C GLY A 86 10.30 2.75 8.74
N LEU A 87 10.53 2.68 10.06
CA LEU A 87 9.49 2.77 11.08
C LEU A 87 8.69 4.07 10.97
N THR A 88 9.37 5.23 10.96
CA THR A 88 8.69 6.52 10.89
C THR A 88 7.90 6.67 9.59
N LEU A 89 8.48 6.31 8.45
CA LEU A 89 7.80 6.40 7.15
C LEU A 89 6.60 5.48 7.06
N HIS A 90 6.74 4.23 7.54
CA HIS A 90 5.65 3.28 7.67
C HIS A 90 4.54 3.84 8.57
N GLN A 91 4.87 4.27 9.78
CA GLN A 91 3.89 4.83 10.72
C GLN A 91 3.15 6.06 10.16
N ASN A 92 3.82 6.91 9.38
CA ASN A 92 3.20 8.08 8.75
C ASN A 92 2.14 7.71 7.69
N VAL A 93 2.25 6.53 7.08
CA VAL A 93 1.21 5.99 6.19
C VAL A 93 0.13 5.30 7.02
N TRP A 94 0.51 4.39 7.92
CA TRP A 94 -0.45 3.49 8.58
C TRP A 94 -1.33 4.13 9.64
N LYS A 95 -0.85 5.18 10.32
CA LYS A 95 -1.67 5.86 11.34
C LYS A 95 -2.89 6.58 10.73
N LYS A 96 -2.88 6.82 9.41
CA LYS A 96 -3.93 7.53 8.66
C LYS A 96 -5.05 6.62 8.17
N ILE A 97 -4.81 5.31 8.16
CA ILE A 97 -5.74 4.30 7.67
C ILE A 97 -6.66 3.88 8.83
N GLU A 98 -7.95 3.80 8.56
CA GLU A 98 -8.97 3.31 9.50
C GLU A 98 -9.28 1.83 9.26
N GLN A 99 -9.45 1.45 7.99
CA GLN A 99 -9.73 0.08 7.58
C GLN A 99 -8.82 -0.30 6.42
N TYR A 100 -8.34 -1.53 6.40
CA TYR A 100 -7.53 -2.05 5.29
C TYR A 100 -7.79 -3.52 5.01
N ASN A 101 -7.50 -3.93 3.78
CA ASN A 101 -7.38 -5.32 3.37
C ASN A 101 -6.27 -5.44 2.32
N PHE A 102 -5.38 -6.42 2.47
CA PHE A 102 -4.31 -6.70 1.52
C PHE A 102 -4.55 -8.03 0.83
N ILE A 103 -4.49 -8.00 -0.50
CA ILE A 103 -4.66 -9.20 -1.33
C ILE A 103 -3.39 -9.37 -2.14
N CYS A 104 -2.71 -10.51 -1.97
CA CYS A 104 -1.46 -10.81 -2.66
C CYS A 104 -1.67 -11.85 -3.77
N TRP A 105 -0.96 -11.69 -4.88
CA TRP A 105 -0.90 -12.69 -5.95
C TRP A 105 0.46 -12.67 -6.66
N GLN A 106 0.72 -13.72 -7.42
CA GLN A 106 1.85 -13.82 -8.33
C GLN A 106 1.33 -13.81 -9.77
N ASP A 107 1.92 -12.98 -10.62
CA ASP A 107 1.68 -13.02 -12.07
C ASP A 107 2.23 -14.35 -12.64
N ILE A 108 1.42 -15.04 -13.47
CA ILE A 108 1.73 -16.32 -14.14
C ILE A 108 2.36 -16.08 -15.52
#